data_AF-A0A4S4A410-F1
#
_entry.id   AF-A0A4S4A410-F1
#
_cell.length_a   1.000
_cell.length_b   1.000
_cell.length_c   1.000
_cell.angle_alpha   90.00
_cell.angle_beta   90.00
_cell.angle_gamma   90.00
#
_symmetry.space_group_name_H-M   'P 1'
#
loop_
_entity.id
_entity.type
_entity.pdbx_description
1 polymer ?
#
loop_
_entity_poly.entity_id
_entity_poly.type
_entity_poly.pdbx_seq_one_letter_code
_entity_poly.pdbx_strand_id
1 'polypeptide(L)'
;MKIIELREIQNTSENSKLPPLYTQFQKLLEELRKKELPDALIESINQDIEVLNTTTLTDDKLRKLLKDKQTKIVQLVEKEVKIVPQKYYMTLWLAIGMSAFGIPLGTVLGLSLGNMGLLGIGLPIGMAIGIAVGTNRDKKALQEGRQLNVVIKY
;
A
#
# COMPACT_ATOMS: atom_id res chain seq x y z
N MET A 1 -2.85 0.78 -24.90
CA MET A 1 -3.14 -0.58 -24.37
C MET A 1 -4.23 -0.51 -23.28
N LYS A 2 -4.81 -1.62 -22.80
CA LYS A 2 -5.79 -1.62 -21.69
C LYS A 2 -5.39 -2.62 -20.60
N ILE A 3 -5.71 -2.30 -19.34
CA ILE A 3 -5.48 -3.19 -18.19
C ILE A 3 -6.53 -4.32 -18.20
N ILE A 4 -6.08 -5.57 -18.17
CA ILE A 4 -6.93 -6.77 -18.18
C ILE A 4 -7.70 -6.93 -16.85
N GLU A 5 -8.73 -7.78 -16.85
CA GLU A 5 -9.51 -8.08 -15.66
C GLU A 5 -8.86 -9.17 -14.78
N LEU A 6 -9.03 -9.02 -13.47
CA LEU A 6 -8.72 -10.06 -12.50
C LEU A 6 -9.93 -11.00 -12.42
N ARG A 7 -9.74 -12.26 -12.81
CA ARG A 7 -10.79 -13.28 -12.85
C ARG A 7 -11.30 -13.60 -11.45
N GLU A 8 -12.59 -13.94 -11.36
CA GLU A 8 -13.22 -14.37 -10.11
C GLU A 8 -12.64 -15.69 -9.60
N ILE A 9 -12.73 -15.87 -8.28
CA ILE A 9 -12.13 -17.00 -7.56
C ILE A 9 -12.98 -18.25 -7.80
N GLN A 10 -12.40 -19.28 -8.42
CA GLN A 10 -13.08 -20.57 -8.59
C GLN A 10 -12.77 -21.55 -7.44
N ASN A 11 -11.72 -21.29 -6.64
CA ASN A 11 -11.16 -22.23 -5.67
C ASN A 11 -11.04 -21.61 -4.26
N THR A 12 -12.15 -21.19 -3.65
CA THR A 12 -12.13 -20.63 -2.29
C THR A 12 -13.02 -21.38 -1.32
N SER A 13 -12.51 -21.60 -0.11
CA SER A 13 -13.32 -21.97 1.04
C SER A 13 -14.21 -20.80 1.51
N GLU A 14 -15.45 -21.09 1.92
CA GLU A 14 -16.46 -20.09 2.32
C GLU A 14 -16.04 -19.16 3.47
N ASN A 15 -15.03 -19.54 4.26
CA ASN A 15 -14.52 -18.78 5.42
C ASN A 15 -13.20 -18.03 5.15
N SER A 16 -12.86 -17.79 3.89
CA SER A 16 -11.58 -17.17 3.53
C SER A 16 -11.63 -15.63 3.59
N LYS A 17 -10.53 -14.98 4.01
CA LYS A 17 -10.34 -13.52 3.92
C LYS A 17 -10.06 -13.04 2.48
N LEU A 18 -10.29 -13.89 1.48
CA LEU A 18 -9.94 -13.67 0.08
C LEU A 18 -10.94 -12.80 -0.67
N PRO A 19 -12.27 -12.96 -0.53
CA PRO A 19 -13.22 -12.13 -1.28
C PRO A 19 -13.02 -10.62 -1.06
N PRO A 20 -12.84 -10.10 0.17
CA PRO A 20 -12.58 -8.66 0.37
C PRO A 20 -11.28 -8.18 -0.28
N LEU A 21 -10.24 -9.02 -0.33
CA LEU A 21 -8.97 -8.70 -0.98
C LEU A 21 -9.12 -8.62 -2.50
N TYR A 22 -9.87 -9.55 -3.10
CA TYR A 22 -10.19 -9.52 -4.53
C TYR A 22 -10.99 -8.28 -4.90
N THR A 23 -12.06 -7.97 -4.16
CA THR A 23 -12.87 -6.77 -4.39
C THR A 23 -12.02 -5.50 -4.29
N GLN A 24 -11.13 -5.41 -3.29
CA GLN A 24 -10.21 -4.29 -3.16
C GLN A 24 -9.24 -4.19 -4.35
N PHE A 25 -8.74 -5.33 -4.85
CA PHE A 25 -7.86 -5.36 -6.02
C PHE A 25 -8.61 -4.96 -7.30
N GLN A 26 -9.79 -5.53 -7.56
CA GLN A 26 -10.61 -5.15 -8.70
C GLN A 26 -10.91 -3.65 -8.69
N LYS A 27 -11.28 -3.08 -7.54
CA LYS A 27 -11.49 -1.64 -7.38
C LYS A 27 -10.23 -0.83 -7.68
N LEU A 28 -9.05 -1.29 -7.27
CA LEU A 28 -7.77 -0.66 -7.64
C LEU A 28 -7.59 -0.64 -9.17
N LEU A 29 -7.81 -1.77 -9.84
CA LEU A 29 -7.66 -1.87 -11.29
C LEU A 29 -8.67 -0.99 -12.03
N GLU A 30 -9.91 -0.94 -11.57
CA GLU A 30 -10.94 -0.05 -12.12
C GLU A 30 -10.54 1.42 -12.03
N GLU A 31 -10.02 1.85 -10.88
CA GLU A 31 -9.54 3.23 -10.70
C GLU A 31 -8.31 3.52 -11.58
N LEU A 32 -7.40 2.55 -11.75
CA LEU A 32 -6.24 2.70 -12.64
C LEU A 32 -6.65 2.78 -14.12
N ARG A 33 -7.68 2.05 -14.55
CA ARG A 33 -8.21 2.12 -15.94
C ARG A 33 -8.78 3.49 -16.30
N LYS A 34 -9.16 4.30 -15.30
CA LYS A 34 -9.64 5.68 -15.50
C LYS A 34 -8.51 6.69 -15.68
N LYS A 35 -7.25 6.27 -15.55
CA LYS A 35 -6.07 7.12 -15.65
C LYS A 35 -5.34 6.82 -16.96
N GLU A 36 -4.70 7.86 -17.50
CA GLU A 36 -3.79 7.71 -18.63
C GLU A 36 -2.45 7.18 -18.10
N LEU A 37 -2.05 5.99 -18.56
CA LEU A 37 -0.83 5.31 -18.13
C LEU A 37 0.01 4.95 -19.36
N PRO A 38 1.35 5.01 -19.27
CA PRO A 38 2.23 4.54 -20.33
C PRO A 38 2.00 3.07 -20.66
N ASP A 39 2.11 2.70 -21.94
CA ASP A 39 1.86 1.31 -22.38
C ASP A 39 2.78 0.29 -21.68
N ALA A 40 4.05 0.63 -21.46
CA ALA A 40 4.99 -0.22 -20.71
C ALA A 40 4.56 -0.49 -19.25
N LEU A 41 3.90 0.49 -18.63
CA LEU A 41 3.34 0.34 -17.29
C LEU A 41 2.10 -0.55 -17.31
N ILE A 42 1.23 -0.38 -18.31
CA ILE A 42 0.06 -1.24 -18.52
C ILE A 42 0.49 -2.70 -18.77
N GLU A 43 1.52 -2.92 -19.56
CA GLU A 43 2.09 -4.24 -19.82
C GLU A 43 2.60 -4.90 -18.54
N SER A 44 3.38 -4.16 -17.73
CA SER A 44 3.88 -4.65 -16.44
C SER A 44 2.75 -5.02 -15.47
N ILE A 45 1.69 -4.21 -15.41
CA ILE A 45 0.50 -4.49 -14.61
C ILE A 45 -0.21 -5.75 -15.12
N ASN A 46 -0.38 -5.88 -16.44
CA ASN A 46 -1.03 -7.03 -17.06
C ASN A 46 -0.28 -8.33 -16.80
N GLN A 47 1.06 -8.33 -16.84
CA GLN A 47 1.87 -9.50 -16.47
C GLN A 47 1.61 -9.94 -15.02
N ASP A 48 1.49 -9.01 -14.08
CA ASP A 48 1.20 -9.32 -12.68
C ASP A 48 -0.25 -9.86 -12.49
N ILE A 49 -1.22 -9.35 -13.27
CA ILE A 49 -2.60 -9.87 -13.26
C ILE A 49 -2.68 -11.25 -13.92
N GLU A 50 -1.91 -11.49 -14.99
CA GLU A 50 -1.89 -12.78 -15.66
C GLU A 50 -1.38 -13.89 -14.74
N VAL A 51 -0.32 -13.63 -13.97
CA VAL A 51 0.15 -14.55 -12.92
C VAL A 51 -0.95 -14.91 -11.93
N LEU A 52 -1.81 -13.95 -11.56
CA LEU A 52 -2.95 -14.21 -10.66
C LEU A 52 -4.07 -14.98 -11.37
N ASN A 53 -4.31 -14.72 -12.64
CA ASN A 53 -5.36 -15.38 -13.42
C ASN A 53 -5.01 -16.83 -13.79
N THR A 54 -3.72 -17.19 -13.80
CA THR A 54 -3.24 -18.54 -14.14
C THR A 54 -2.73 -19.32 -12.93
N THR A 55 -2.73 -18.73 -11.74
CA THR A 55 -2.24 -19.40 -10.53
C THR A 55 -3.14 -20.56 -10.13
N THR A 56 -2.54 -21.64 -9.64
CA THR A 56 -3.24 -22.79 -9.03
C THR A 56 -3.17 -22.75 -7.50
N LEU A 57 -2.57 -21.71 -6.93
CA LEU A 57 -2.48 -21.53 -5.48
C LEU A 57 -3.87 -21.29 -4.87
N THR A 58 -4.07 -21.79 -3.66
CA THR A 58 -5.30 -21.62 -2.89
C THR A 58 -5.03 -20.97 -1.53
N ASP A 59 -6.11 -20.55 -0.86
CA ASP A 59 -6.13 -20.12 0.54
C ASP A 59 -5.04 -19.09 0.89
N ASP A 60 -4.22 -19.36 1.91
CA ASP A 60 -3.20 -18.42 2.41
C ASP A 60 -2.09 -18.13 1.40
N LYS A 61 -1.74 -19.11 0.55
CA LYS A 61 -0.72 -18.90 -0.50
C LYS A 61 -1.25 -17.94 -1.55
N LEU A 62 -2.50 -18.12 -1.99
CA LEU A 62 -3.18 -17.19 -2.89
C LEU A 62 -3.32 -15.81 -2.25
N ARG A 63 -3.69 -15.75 -0.97
CA ARG A 63 -3.80 -14.51 -0.21
C ARG A 63 -2.49 -13.72 -0.19
N LYS A 64 -1.37 -14.40 0.08
CA LYS A 64 -0.05 -13.79 0.08
C LYS A 64 0.33 -13.28 -1.31
N LEU A 65 0.09 -14.07 -2.36
CA LEU A 65 0.36 -13.68 -3.73
C LEU A 65 -0.45 -12.45 -4.15
N LEU A 66 -1.74 -12.39 -3.81
CA LEU A 66 -2.59 -11.22 -4.11
C LEU A 66 -2.08 -9.94 -3.44
N LYS A 67 -1.74 -10.01 -2.15
CA LYS A 67 -1.18 -8.87 -1.41
C LYS A 67 0.13 -8.40 -2.01
N ASP A 68 1.00 -9.34 -2.37
CA ASP A 68 2.29 -9.06 -3.01
C ASP A 68 2.11 -8.35 -4.35
N LYS A 69 1.31 -8.92 -5.26
CA LYS A 69 1.03 -8.33 -6.58
C LYS A 69 0.34 -6.98 -6.49
N GLN A 70 -0.64 -6.83 -5.59
CA GLN A 70 -1.30 -5.54 -5.37
C GLN A 70 -0.32 -4.48 -4.85
N THR A 71 0.54 -4.85 -3.89
CA THR A 71 1.56 -3.94 -3.35
C THR A 71 2.56 -3.54 -4.42
N LYS A 72 3.05 -4.50 -5.22
CA LYS A 72 3.98 -4.27 -6.31
C LYS A 72 3.41 -3.32 -7.36
N ILE A 73 2.15 -3.51 -7.77
CA ILE A 73 1.47 -2.61 -8.72
C ILE A 73 1.36 -1.20 -8.13
N VAL A 74 0.93 -1.06 -6.88
CA VAL A 74 0.82 0.26 -6.23
C VAL A 74 2.18 0.97 -6.17
N GLN A 75 3.25 0.25 -5.81
CA GLN A 75 4.61 0.82 -5.78
C GLN A 75 5.10 1.22 -7.17
N LEU A 76 4.84 0.39 -8.19
CA LEU A 76 5.24 0.68 -9.57
C LEU A 76 4.53 1.93 -10.10
N VAL A 77 3.21 2.02 -9.89
CA VAL A 77 2.41 3.17 -10.32
C VAL A 77 2.81 4.46 -9.57
N GLU A 78 3.11 4.38 -8.27
CA GLU A 78 3.66 5.52 -7.52
C GLU A 78 5.02 5.93 -8.07
N LYS A 79 5.89 4.97 -8.37
CA LYS A 79 7.24 5.24 -8.83
C LYS A 79 7.22 5.96 -10.19
N GLU A 80 6.53 5.39 -11.17
CA GLU A 80 6.58 5.82 -12.57
C GLU A 80 5.74 7.06 -12.84
N VAL A 81 4.53 7.15 -12.28
CA VAL A 81 3.57 8.23 -12.60
C VAL A 81 3.01 8.94 -11.36
N LYS A 82 3.53 8.63 -10.17
CA LYS A 82 3.15 9.26 -8.89
C LYS A 82 1.68 9.08 -8.53
N ILE A 83 0.94 8.18 -9.19
CA ILE A 83 -0.45 7.89 -8.83
C ILE A 83 -0.46 6.99 -7.60
N VAL A 84 -1.35 7.26 -6.64
CA VAL A 84 -1.39 6.55 -5.35
C VAL A 84 -2.82 6.28 -4.88
N PRO A 85 -3.08 5.17 -4.16
CA PRO A 85 -4.30 4.98 -3.39
C PRO A 85 -4.46 6.04 -2.28
N GLN A 86 -5.66 6.14 -1.72
CA GLN A 86 -5.91 6.94 -0.52
C GLN A 86 -5.07 6.43 0.65
N LYS A 87 -4.56 7.38 1.46
CA LYS A 87 -3.76 7.13 2.67
C LYS A 87 -2.42 6.44 2.43
N TYR A 88 -1.94 6.41 1.19
CA TYR A 88 -0.67 5.76 0.85
C TYR A 88 0.51 6.42 1.57
N TYR A 89 0.68 7.74 1.40
CA TYR A 89 1.81 8.43 2.00
C TYR A 89 1.68 8.54 3.53
N MET A 90 0.48 8.72 4.07
CA MET A 90 0.22 8.68 5.51
C MET A 90 0.69 7.36 6.12
N THR A 91 0.35 6.22 5.49
CA THR A 91 0.76 4.89 5.98
C THR A 91 2.27 4.68 5.86
N LEU A 92 2.86 5.08 4.72
CA LEU A 92 4.30 5.00 4.50
C LEU A 92 5.08 5.85 5.51
N TRP A 93 4.70 7.12 5.66
CA TRP A 93 5.37 8.05 6.57
C TRP A 93 5.10 7.77 8.03
N LEU A 94 3.99 7.13 8.40
CA LEU A 94 3.80 6.63 9.76
C LEU A 94 4.92 5.64 10.14
N ALA A 95 5.21 4.66 9.28
CA ALA A 95 6.29 3.69 9.52
C ALA A 95 7.66 4.35 9.54
N ILE A 96 7.93 5.29 8.61
CA ILE A 96 9.19 6.07 8.58
C ILE A 96 9.30 6.95 9.82
N GLY A 97 8.22 7.61 10.23
CA GLY A 97 8.14 8.45 11.41
C GLY A 97 8.58 7.72 12.67
N MET A 98 8.02 6.53 12.89
CA MET A 98 8.39 5.68 14.03
C MET A 98 9.83 5.16 13.93
N SER A 99 10.27 4.70 12.77
CA SER A 99 11.59 4.06 12.61
C SER A 99 12.76 5.05 12.55
N ALA A 100 12.61 6.15 11.80
CA ALA A 100 13.67 7.12 11.58
C ALA A 100 13.72 8.22 12.65
N PHE A 101 12.60 8.51 13.33
CA PHE A 101 12.53 9.55 14.35
C PHE A 101 12.17 8.96 15.71
N GLY A 102 11.09 8.18 15.80
CA GLY A 102 10.56 7.75 17.08
C GLY A 102 11.52 6.88 17.88
N ILE A 103 12.01 5.80 17.29
CA ILE A 103 12.96 4.89 17.95
C ILE A 103 14.26 5.64 18.32
N PRO A 104 14.95 6.36 17.41
CA PRO A 104 16.17 7.08 17.76
C PRO A 104 15.99 8.18 18.82
N LEU A 105 14.88 8.94 18.77
CA LEU A 105 14.61 9.96 19.79
C LEU A 105 14.33 9.32 21.15
N GLY A 106 13.55 8.24 21.16
CA GLY A 106 13.30 7.46 22.36
C GLY A 106 14.59 6.97 22.99
N THR A 107 15.50 6.38 22.20
CA THR A 107 16.80 5.86 22.68
C THR A 107 17.68 6.94 23.26
N VAL A 108 17.82 8.08 22.59
CA VAL A 108 18.61 9.21 23.11
C VAL A 108 18.04 9.72 24.44
N LEU A 109 16.72 9.90 24.54
CA LEU A 109 16.08 10.37 25.77
C LEU A 109 16.21 9.35 26.90
N GLY A 110 15.98 8.07 26.61
CA GLY A 110 16.07 7.00 27.60
C GLY A 110 17.48 6.88 28.18
N LEU A 111 18.51 6.94 27.33
CA LEU A 111 19.92 6.88 27.76
C LEU A 111 20.34 8.13 28.52
N SER A 112 19.98 9.32 28.02
CA SER A 112 20.41 10.60 28.62
C SER A 112 19.81 10.84 30.00
N LEU A 113 18.60 10.34 30.25
CA LEU A 113 17.86 10.54 31.49
C LEU A 113 17.91 9.31 32.42
N GLY A 114 18.68 8.27 32.05
CA GLY A 114 18.79 7.03 32.83
C GLY A 114 17.47 6.26 33.00
N ASN A 115 16.47 6.53 32.15
CA ASN A 115 15.14 5.95 32.26
C ASN A 115 14.71 5.34 30.91
N MET A 116 14.92 4.03 30.77
CA MET A 116 14.53 3.28 29.58
C MET A 116 13.01 3.27 29.32
N GLY A 117 12.16 3.65 30.28
CA GLY A 117 10.74 3.88 30.04
C GLY A 117 10.48 5.02 29.05
N LEU A 118 11.39 5.99 28.95
CA LEU A 118 11.29 7.12 28.02
C LEU A 118 11.55 6.73 26.56
N LEU A 119 12.07 5.53 26.30
CA LEU A 119 12.09 4.92 24.96
C LEU A 119 10.70 4.95 24.33
N GLY A 120 9.66 4.68 25.15
CA GLY A 120 8.27 4.63 24.73
C GLY A 120 7.71 5.98 24.29
N ILE A 121 8.28 7.11 24.73
CA ILE A 121 7.83 8.46 24.33
C ILE A 121 8.23 8.81 22.90
N GLY A 122 9.35 8.25 22.43
CA GLY A 122 9.80 8.46 21.07
C GLY A 122 8.78 7.98 20.04
N LEU A 123 8.12 6.84 20.27
CA LEU A 123 7.15 6.27 19.33
C LEU A 123 5.96 7.21 19.02
N PRO A 124 5.21 7.76 20.00
CA PRO A 124 4.19 8.78 19.75
C PRO A 124 4.71 10.01 18.99
N ILE A 125 5.91 10.49 19.29
CA ILE A 125 6.50 11.64 18.60
C ILE A 125 6.78 11.29 17.13
N GLY A 126 7.44 10.16 16.89
CA GLY A 126 7.70 9.67 15.54
C GLY A 126 6.43 9.44 14.74
N MET A 127 5.40 8.87 15.38
CA MET A 127 4.07 8.69 14.79
C MET A 127 3.43 10.03 14.41
N ALA A 128 3.46 11.03 15.29
CA ALA A 128 2.90 12.35 15.01
C ALA A 128 3.59 13.02 13.81
N ILE A 129 4.92 12.97 13.75
CA ILE A 129 5.72 13.47 12.62
C ILE A 129 5.33 12.73 11.34
N GLY A 130 5.30 11.39 11.40
CA GLY A 130 4.96 10.54 10.27
C GLY A 130 3.57 10.82 9.70
N ILE A 131 2.56 10.94 10.56
CA ILE A 131 1.18 11.27 10.16
C ILE A 131 1.13 12.66 9.53
N ALA A 132 1.78 13.67 10.13
CA ALA A 132 1.75 15.04 9.63
C ALA A 132 2.34 15.14 8.22
N VAL A 133 3.55 14.59 8.02
CA VAL A 133 4.23 14.59 6.71
C VAL A 133 3.45 13.78 5.69
N GLY A 134 3.03 12.56 6.05
CA GLY A 134 2.34 11.67 5.14
C GLY A 134 0.97 12.20 4.71
N THR A 135 0.20 12.77 5.65
CA THR A 135 -1.10 13.40 5.34
C THR A 135 -0.94 14.60 4.42
N ASN A 136 0.09 15.42 4.59
CA ASN A 136 0.37 16.53 3.69
C ASN A 136 0.66 16.04 2.26
N ARG A 137 1.44 14.96 2.11
CA ARG A 137 1.71 14.35 0.80
C ARG A 137 0.49 13.72 0.16
N ASP A 138 -0.38 13.07 0.94
CA ASP A 138 -1.66 12.56 0.42
C ASP A 138 -2.58 13.70 -0.03
N LYS A 139 -2.65 14.82 0.71
CA LYS A 139 -3.39 16.02 0.29
C LYS A 139 -2.86 16.59 -1.03
N LYS A 140 -1.54 16.66 -1.18
CA LYS A 140 -0.90 17.08 -2.44
C LYS A 140 -1.25 16.16 -3.61
N ALA A 141 -1.19 14.84 -3.41
CA ALA A 141 -1.59 13.87 -4.44
C ALA A 141 -3.07 14.00 -4.83
N LEU A 142 -3.96 14.30 -3.88
CA LEU A 142 -5.36 14.57 -4.15
C LEU A 142 -5.55 15.87 -4.95
N GLN A 143 -4.91 16.96 -4.54
CA GLN A 143 -4.96 18.27 -5.22
C GLN A 143 -4.46 18.20 -6.67
N GLU A 144 -3.44 17.38 -6.93
CA GLU A 144 -2.88 17.16 -8.26
C GLU A 144 -3.66 16.11 -9.08
N GLY A 145 -4.78 15.59 -8.58
CA GLY A 145 -5.60 14.60 -9.29
C GLY A 145 -4.95 13.21 -9.44
N ARG A 146 -3.86 12.95 -8.70
CA ARG A 146 -3.08 11.68 -8.72
C ARG A 146 -3.58 10.64 -7.73
N GLN A 147 -4.54 10.97 -6.87
CA GLN A 147 -5.10 10.04 -5.89
C GLN A 147 -6.23 9.20 -6.49
N LEU A 148 -6.19 7.87 -6.30
CA LEU A 148 -7.23 6.92 -6.68
C LEU A 148 -8.30 6.82 -5.60
N ASN A 149 -9.57 6.57 -5.96
CA ASN A 149 -10.67 6.43 -5.00
C ASN A 149 -10.74 5.02 -4.37
N VAL A 150 -9.61 4.52 -3.86
CA VAL A 150 -9.49 3.22 -3.19
C VAL A 150 -8.51 3.32 -2.02
N VAL A 151 -8.82 2.62 -0.92
CA VAL A 151 -7.92 2.44 0.22
C VAL A 151 -7.43 1.00 0.20
N ILE A 152 -6.12 0.81 0.33
CA ILE A 152 -5.53 -0.53 0.43
C ILE A 152 -5.44 -0.93 1.91
N LYS A 153 -6.16 -1.98 2.31
CA LYS A 153 -6.18 -2.54 3.67
C LYS A 153 -5.65 -3.98 3.64
N TYR A 154 -4.84 -4.38 4.62
CA TYR A 154 -4.26 -5.72 4.73
C TYR A 154 -4.47 -6.36 6.08
#